data_AF-A0A059CLA4-F1
#
_entry.id   AF-A0A059CLA4-F1
#
_cell.length_a   1.000
_cell.length_b   1.000
_cell.length_c   1.000
_cell.angle_alpha   90.00
_cell.angle_beta   90.00
_cell.angle_gamma   90.00
#
_symmetry.space_group_name_H-M   'P 1'
#
loop_
_entity.id
_entity.type
_entity.pdbx_description
1 polymer ?
#
loop_
_entity_poly.entity_id
_entity_poly.type
_entity_poly.pdbx_seq_one_letter_code
_entity_poly.pdbx_strand_id
1 'polypeptide(L)'
;MAATDTHQFDLRQPSPHAAFSTGEYAFADAGNLEHCARYLNQTLVTFGFPASLDLFAADPVSIARTCNCIYSLLQQRQRDVEFRDSANEQRQRLLSDISRLEAKVERLESQLQAKDREIATITRTEAKAAAQSKAQIEKLQQERDEFQRMVIGNQQVRTQQIHEMKKKEKEYIKLQERLNQVLMEKKKESRSGMEIMNLLQKEGRQRGTWNGKKADNDFYKKIVDAYEAKNQELMAENNDLRALLRSMQTDMREFFNAPNGLPKQSQAANGKHENDPSQSPLGGRTDVFDLPLHMARDQIEESLRNKMASIKERMVQLQDAQRGAEVTSEATERELELEAQLVEARSIIQEQASIMTKHLAKTERTRYPFMLPFSGCHVQNYLKKET
;
A
#
# COMPACT_ATOMS: atom_id res chain seq x y z
N MET A 1 24.98 -22.09 12.72
CA MET A 1 24.42 -23.44 12.88
C MET A 1 22.91 -23.28 12.70
N ALA A 2 22.23 -23.79 11.68
CA ALA A 2 22.51 -24.88 10.76
C ALA A 2 22.25 -24.44 9.30
N ALA A 3 23.04 -24.97 8.37
CA ALA A 3 22.83 -24.85 6.94
C ALA A 3 21.79 -25.90 6.52
N THR A 4 20.71 -25.48 5.89
CA THR A 4 19.75 -26.36 5.21
C THR A 4 20.11 -26.39 3.73
N ASP A 5 20.74 -27.50 3.33
CA ASP A 5 21.01 -27.87 1.94
C ASP A 5 19.71 -27.88 1.13
N THR A 6 19.61 -26.94 0.21
CA THR A 6 18.58 -26.92 -0.83
C THR A 6 19.11 -27.75 -1.99
N HIS A 7 18.76 -29.04 -2.03
CA HIS A 7 19.01 -29.88 -3.19
C HIS A 7 18.17 -29.39 -4.37
N GLN A 8 18.81 -28.61 -5.24
CA GLN A 8 18.33 -28.26 -6.58
C GLN A 8 18.25 -29.56 -7.40
N PHE A 9 17.04 -30.10 -7.54
CA PHE A 9 16.77 -31.23 -8.43
C PHE A 9 16.79 -30.73 -9.88
N ASP A 10 17.96 -30.82 -10.50
CA ASP A 10 18.16 -30.50 -11.90
C ASP A 10 17.49 -31.59 -12.77
N LEU A 11 16.22 -31.38 -13.12
CA LEU A 11 15.44 -32.22 -14.03
C LEU A 11 15.68 -31.88 -15.51
N ARG A 12 16.91 -31.51 -15.85
CA ARG A 12 17.35 -31.37 -17.24
C ARG A 12 18.30 -32.50 -17.63
N GLN A 13 17.80 -33.74 -17.57
CA GLN A 13 18.35 -34.78 -18.43
C GLN A 13 17.69 -34.65 -19.81
N PRO A 14 18.45 -34.34 -20.88
CA PRO A 14 17.98 -34.64 -22.21
C PRO A 14 17.87 -36.16 -22.28
N SER A 15 16.66 -36.71 -22.44
CA SER A 15 16.55 -38.07 -22.93
C SER A 15 17.40 -38.16 -24.19
N PRO A 16 18.35 -39.09 -24.29
CA PRO A 16 18.92 -39.37 -25.59
C PRO A 16 17.75 -39.91 -26.40
N HIS A 17 17.25 -39.10 -27.33
CA HIS A 17 16.65 -39.65 -28.52
C HIS A 17 17.70 -40.63 -29.03
N ALA A 18 17.49 -41.91 -28.75
CA ALA A 18 18.19 -43.00 -29.39
C ALA A 18 17.76 -42.89 -30.86
N ALA A 19 18.47 -42.03 -31.60
CA ALA A 19 18.68 -42.21 -33.01
C ALA A 19 19.07 -43.68 -33.14
N PHE A 20 18.29 -44.42 -33.91
CA PHE A 20 18.53 -45.81 -34.25
C PHE A 20 19.94 -45.92 -34.84
N SER A 21 20.95 -46.10 -33.98
CA SER A 21 22.28 -46.53 -34.37
C SER A 21 22.12 -47.98 -34.78
N THR A 22 21.93 -48.17 -36.08
CA THR A 22 21.96 -49.47 -36.71
C THR A 22 23.43 -49.89 -36.72
N GLY A 23 23.87 -50.54 -35.65
CA GLY A 23 25.27 -50.95 -35.48
C GLY A 23 25.46 -51.86 -34.26
N GLU A 24 25.57 -53.16 -34.54
CA GLU A 24 26.28 -54.18 -33.73
C GLU A 24 25.60 -54.85 -32.51
N TYR A 25 24.27 -54.99 -32.48
CA TYR A 25 23.63 -56.07 -31.70
C TYR A 25 22.48 -56.68 -32.51
N ALA A 26 22.81 -57.61 -33.40
CA ALA A 26 21.78 -58.34 -34.16
C ALA A 26 21.07 -59.33 -33.25
N PHE A 27 19.76 -59.16 -33.07
CA PHE A 27 18.92 -60.07 -32.29
C PHE A 27 18.80 -61.47 -32.92
N ALA A 28 18.92 -61.58 -34.25
CA ALA A 28 18.84 -62.85 -34.97
C ALA A 28 19.94 -62.95 -36.05
N ASP A 29 20.46 -64.17 -36.24
CA ASP A 29 21.39 -64.58 -37.29
C ASP A 29 21.01 -65.97 -37.84
N ALA A 30 21.68 -66.42 -38.90
CA ALA A 30 21.35 -67.69 -39.58
C ALA A 30 21.46 -68.95 -38.69
N GLY A 31 22.27 -68.90 -37.62
CA GLY A 31 22.46 -70.02 -36.69
C GLY A 31 21.43 -70.09 -35.56
N ASN A 32 20.68 -69.01 -35.32
CA ASN A 32 19.74 -68.92 -34.17
C ASN A 32 18.27 -68.63 -34.53
N LEU A 33 17.93 -68.58 -35.83
CA LEU A 33 16.59 -68.21 -36.32
C LEU A 33 15.44 -68.98 -35.63
N GLU A 34 15.56 -70.29 -35.46
CA GLU A 34 14.51 -71.11 -34.85
C GLU A 34 14.29 -70.75 -33.37
N HIS A 35 15.38 -70.48 -32.65
CA HIS A 35 15.31 -70.04 -31.26
C HIS A 35 14.72 -68.64 -31.15
N CYS A 36 15.14 -67.70 -32.00
CA CYS A 36 14.62 -66.33 -32.01
C CYS A 36 13.13 -66.29 -32.39
N ALA A 37 12.69 -67.08 -33.37
CA ALA A 37 11.28 -67.19 -33.74
C ALA A 37 10.41 -67.76 -32.60
N ARG A 38 10.92 -68.78 -31.90
CA ARG A 38 10.23 -69.34 -30.71
C ARG A 38 10.15 -68.32 -29.58
N TYR A 39 11.25 -67.61 -29.31
CA TYR A 39 11.29 -66.55 -28.29
C TYR A 39 10.34 -65.40 -28.62
N LEU A 40 10.33 -64.91 -29.86
CA LEU A 40 9.42 -63.86 -30.30
C LEU A 40 7.96 -64.27 -30.12
N ASN A 41 7.59 -65.46 -30.58
CA ASN A 41 6.22 -65.95 -30.42
C ASN A 41 5.84 -66.08 -28.93
N GLN A 42 6.72 -66.59 -28.07
CA GLN A 42 6.46 -66.66 -26.63
C GLN A 42 6.27 -65.26 -26.02
N THR A 43 7.15 -64.34 -26.37
CA THR A 43 7.14 -62.95 -25.88
C THR A 43 5.88 -62.21 -26.34
N LEU A 44 5.45 -62.44 -27.59
CA LEU A 44 4.21 -61.89 -28.13
C LEU A 44 2.99 -62.35 -27.31
N VAL A 45 2.88 -63.64 -26.98
CA VAL A 45 1.81 -64.12 -26.10
C VAL A 45 1.87 -63.42 -24.73
N THR A 46 3.06 -63.31 -24.14
CA THR A 46 3.23 -62.63 -22.85
C THR A 46 2.75 -61.18 -22.87
N PHE A 47 2.99 -60.46 -23.97
CA PHE A 47 2.49 -59.09 -24.18
C PHE A 47 1.05 -59.03 -24.69
N GLY A 48 0.33 -60.15 -24.75
CA GLY A 48 -1.08 -60.20 -25.13
C GLY A 48 -1.34 -60.21 -26.64
N PHE A 49 -0.32 -60.45 -27.46
CA PHE A 49 -0.45 -60.60 -28.91
C PHE A 49 -0.65 -62.06 -29.31
N PRO A 50 -1.35 -62.33 -30.42
CA PRO A 50 -1.50 -63.69 -30.93
C PRO A 50 -0.16 -64.23 -31.48
N ALA A 51 0.34 -65.34 -30.91
CA ALA A 51 1.53 -66.05 -31.41
C ALA A 51 1.25 -66.72 -32.76
N SER A 52 1.58 -66.00 -33.81
CA SER A 52 1.34 -66.43 -35.19
C SER A 52 2.43 -65.95 -36.14
N LEU A 53 3.58 -65.56 -35.61
CA LEU A 53 4.70 -65.03 -36.38
C LEU A 53 5.44 -66.23 -36.99
N ASP A 54 4.94 -66.66 -38.16
CA ASP A 54 5.52 -67.73 -38.97
C ASP A 54 6.04 -67.14 -40.28
N LEU A 55 7.31 -66.79 -40.26
CA LEU A 55 8.00 -66.14 -41.39
C LEU A 55 8.32 -67.12 -42.53
N PHE A 56 8.17 -68.42 -42.30
CA PHE A 56 8.47 -69.47 -43.27
C PHE A 56 7.21 -70.14 -43.83
N ALA A 57 6.02 -69.67 -43.45
CA ALA A 57 4.77 -70.17 -43.96
C ALA A 57 4.63 -69.96 -45.47
N ALA A 58 4.22 -71.01 -46.18
CA ALA A 58 3.90 -70.95 -47.60
C ALA A 58 2.38 -70.79 -47.87
N ASP A 59 1.54 -71.00 -46.86
CA ASP A 59 0.08 -70.90 -47.01
C ASP A 59 -0.43 -69.47 -46.76
N PRO A 60 -1.39 -68.97 -47.57
CA PRO A 60 -1.90 -67.60 -47.45
C PRO A 60 -2.52 -67.26 -46.09
N VAL A 61 -3.04 -68.26 -45.36
CA VAL A 61 -3.74 -68.04 -44.09
C VAL A 61 -2.74 -67.75 -42.97
N SER A 62 -1.63 -68.48 -42.91
CA SER A 62 -0.55 -68.26 -41.95
C SER A 62 0.23 -66.97 -42.24
N ILE A 63 0.41 -66.63 -43.52
CA ILE A 63 0.95 -65.32 -43.93
C ILE A 63 0.05 -64.18 -43.45
N ALA A 64 -1.27 -64.28 -43.66
CA ALA A 64 -2.23 -63.27 -43.19
C ALA A 64 -2.21 -63.10 -41.66
N ARG A 65 -2.10 -64.19 -40.90
CA ARG A 65 -1.96 -64.13 -39.43
C ARG A 65 -0.68 -63.40 -39.01
N THR A 66 0.45 -63.72 -39.65
CA THR A 66 1.72 -63.02 -39.44
C THR A 66 1.60 -61.52 -39.72
N CYS A 67 1.02 -61.15 -40.86
CA CYS A 67 0.80 -59.74 -41.23
C CYS A 67 -0.09 -59.01 -40.21
N ASN A 68 -1.17 -59.63 -39.76
CA ASN A 68 -2.07 -59.04 -38.75
C ASN A 68 -1.38 -58.86 -37.39
N CYS A 69 -0.52 -59.82 -36.99
CA CYS A 69 0.29 -59.70 -35.78
C CYS A 69 1.27 -58.51 -35.89
N ILE A 70 1.98 -58.40 -37.01
CA ILE A 70 2.89 -57.28 -37.30
C ILE A 70 2.13 -55.94 -37.32
N TYR A 71 0.97 -55.90 -37.97
CA TYR A 71 0.12 -54.71 -37.99
C TYR A 71 -0.34 -54.29 -36.58
N SER A 72 -0.70 -55.26 -35.74
CA SER A 72 -1.09 -54.99 -34.34
C SER A 72 0.07 -54.42 -33.52
N LEU A 73 1.30 -54.91 -33.73
CA LEU A 73 2.52 -54.38 -33.10
C LEU A 73 2.78 -52.93 -33.53
N LEU A 74 2.64 -52.64 -34.83
CA LEU A 74 2.81 -51.28 -35.36
C LEU A 74 1.74 -50.34 -34.82
N GLN A 75 0.48 -50.78 -34.75
CA GLN A 75 -0.61 -49.98 -34.23
C GLN A 75 -0.46 -49.71 -32.72
N GLN A 76 -0.01 -50.70 -31.94
CA GLN A 76 0.32 -50.48 -30.53
C GLN A 76 1.47 -49.48 -30.40
N ARG A 77 2.57 -49.65 -31.15
CA ARG A 77 3.69 -48.69 -31.13
C ARG A 77 3.23 -47.27 -31.44
N GLN A 78 2.37 -47.09 -32.42
CA GLN A 78 1.85 -45.78 -32.78
C GLN A 78 1.03 -45.17 -31.62
N ARG A 79 0.12 -45.94 -31.01
CA ARG A 79 -0.65 -45.49 -29.84
C ARG A 79 0.25 -45.17 -28.64
N ASP A 80 1.28 -45.97 -28.40
CA ASP A 80 2.23 -45.75 -27.31
C ASP A 80 3.05 -44.46 -27.52
N VAL A 81 3.44 -44.18 -28.77
CA VAL A 81 4.10 -42.93 -29.13
C VAL A 81 3.17 -41.74 -28.92
N GLU A 82 1.94 -41.80 -29.46
CA GLU A 82 0.94 -40.73 -29.29
C GLU A 82 0.62 -40.45 -27.81
N PHE A 83 0.45 -41.51 -27.01
CA PHE A 83 0.23 -41.39 -25.57
C PHE A 83 1.42 -40.74 -24.87
N ARG A 84 2.65 -41.18 -25.18
CA ARG A 84 3.87 -40.62 -24.59
C ARG A 84 4.07 -39.16 -24.99
N ASP A 85 3.75 -38.80 -26.23
CA ASP A 85 3.86 -37.43 -26.72
C ASP A 85 2.83 -36.52 -26.04
N SER A 86 1.57 -36.97 -25.91
CA SER A 86 0.53 -36.26 -25.15
C SER A 86 0.89 -36.08 -23.67
N ALA A 87 1.43 -37.12 -23.03
CA ALA A 87 1.86 -37.06 -21.64
C ALA A 87 3.05 -36.10 -21.46
N ASN A 88 4.00 -36.11 -22.41
CA ASN A 88 5.11 -35.17 -22.42
C ASN A 88 4.64 -33.73 -22.61
N GLU A 89 3.68 -33.48 -23.49
CA GLU A 89 3.12 -32.14 -23.70
C GLU A 89 2.44 -31.63 -22.43
N GLN A 90 1.61 -32.46 -21.78
CA GLN A 90 1.01 -32.12 -20.48
C GLN A 90 2.07 -31.82 -19.42
N ARG A 91 3.12 -32.64 -19.33
CA ARG A 91 4.23 -32.42 -18.41
C ARG A 91 4.91 -31.08 -18.66
N GLN A 92 5.16 -30.69 -19.91
CA GLN A 92 5.78 -29.41 -20.23
C GLN A 92 4.88 -28.22 -19.88
N ARG A 93 3.56 -28.35 -20.11
CA ARG A 93 2.59 -27.32 -19.67
C ARG A 93 2.61 -27.16 -18.15
N LEU A 94 2.56 -28.26 -17.40
CA LEU A 94 2.61 -28.23 -15.93
C LEU A 94 3.93 -27.63 -15.41
N LEU A 95 5.08 -27.96 -16.01
CA LEU A 95 6.35 -27.34 -15.64
C LEU A 95 6.34 -25.82 -15.87
N SER A 96 5.75 -25.37 -16.97
CA SER A 96 5.60 -23.94 -17.27
C SER A 96 4.68 -23.25 -16.25
N ASP A 97 3.59 -23.91 -15.87
CA ASP A 97 2.68 -23.42 -14.83
C ASP A 97 3.34 -23.35 -13.46
N ILE A 98 4.14 -24.36 -13.09
CA ILE A 98 4.94 -24.37 -11.86
C ILE A 98 5.89 -23.17 -11.84
N SER A 99 6.71 -22.96 -12.88
CA SER A 99 7.64 -21.82 -12.93
C SER A 99 6.93 -20.48 -12.84
N ARG A 100 5.74 -20.35 -13.47
CA ARG A 100 4.91 -19.15 -13.36
C ARG A 100 4.38 -18.93 -11.94
N LEU A 101 3.94 -19.99 -11.27
CA LEU A 101 3.45 -19.92 -9.89
C LEU A 101 4.58 -19.62 -8.90
N GLU A 102 5.75 -20.23 -9.08
CA GLU A 102 6.96 -19.97 -8.27
C GLU A 102 7.35 -18.49 -8.35
N ALA A 103 7.41 -17.91 -9.56
CA ALA A 103 7.70 -16.48 -9.73
C ALA A 103 6.64 -15.58 -9.07
N LYS A 104 5.37 -16.00 -9.07
CA LYS A 104 4.29 -15.27 -8.38
C LYS A 104 4.46 -15.33 -6.86
N VAL A 105 4.83 -16.50 -6.32
CA VAL A 105 5.10 -16.68 -4.89
C VAL A 105 6.26 -15.79 -4.45
N GLU A 106 7.39 -15.81 -5.15
CA GLU A 106 8.56 -14.98 -4.82
C GLU A 106 8.22 -13.48 -4.82
N ARG A 107 7.41 -13.03 -5.80
CA ARG A 107 6.92 -11.65 -5.85
C ARG A 107 6.03 -11.30 -4.66
N LEU A 108 5.10 -12.19 -4.29
CA LEU A 108 4.20 -11.98 -3.14
C LEU A 108 4.97 -11.97 -1.82
N GLU A 109 5.95 -12.86 -1.64
CA GLU A 109 6.84 -12.87 -0.48
C GLU A 109 7.64 -11.57 -0.36
N SER A 110 8.16 -11.06 -1.49
CA SER A 110 8.87 -9.77 -1.52
C SER A 110 7.94 -8.60 -1.13
N GLN A 111 6.69 -8.62 -1.58
CA GLN A 111 5.69 -7.62 -1.21
C GLN A 111 5.31 -7.71 0.28
N LEU A 112 5.18 -8.92 0.82
CA LEU A 112 4.90 -9.16 2.23
C LEU A 112 6.01 -8.57 3.11
N GLN A 113 7.27 -8.89 2.78
CA GLN A 113 8.42 -8.34 3.50
C GLN A 113 8.50 -6.81 3.41
N ALA A 114 8.15 -6.22 2.26
CA ALA A 114 8.09 -4.77 2.12
C ALA A 114 7.01 -4.15 3.02
N LYS A 115 5.83 -4.78 3.08
CA LYS A 115 4.73 -4.35 3.95
C LYS A 115 5.07 -4.50 5.44
N ASP A 116 5.74 -5.56 5.85
CA ASP A 116 6.21 -5.73 7.23
C ASP A 116 7.18 -4.62 7.65
N ARG A 117 8.09 -4.21 6.74
CA ARG A 117 9.01 -3.09 6.98
C ARG A 117 8.27 -1.75 7.07
N GLU A 118 7.25 -1.55 6.23
CA GLU A 118 6.39 -0.36 6.25
C GLU A 118 5.62 -0.28 7.57
N ILE A 119 4.99 -1.37 8.00
CA ILE A 119 4.29 -1.48 9.29
C ILE A 119 5.25 -1.15 10.43
N ALA A 120 6.43 -1.77 10.48
CA ALA A 120 7.42 -1.49 11.53
C ALA A 120 7.87 -0.03 11.55
N THR A 121 7.89 0.64 10.40
CA THR A 121 8.22 2.07 10.31
C THR A 121 7.07 2.92 10.85
N ILE A 122 5.84 2.66 10.39
CA ILE A 122 4.63 3.36 10.83
C ILE A 122 4.47 3.23 12.35
N THR A 123 4.57 2.02 12.91
CA THR A 123 4.45 1.79 14.35
C THR A 123 5.49 2.58 15.16
N ARG A 124 6.73 2.70 14.67
CA ARG A 124 7.75 3.53 15.35
C ARG A 124 7.42 5.01 15.27
N THR A 125 6.95 5.50 14.12
CA THR A 125 6.56 6.90 13.96
C THR A 125 5.35 7.26 14.83
N GLU A 126 4.37 6.36 14.91
CA GLU A 126 3.19 6.50 15.76
C GLU A 126 3.58 6.51 17.24
N ALA A 127 4.43 5.59 17.68
CA ALA A 127 4.93 5.56 19.06
C ALA A 127 5.66 6.86 19.43
N LYS A 128 6.47 7.40 18.52
CA LYS A 128 7.15 8.69 18.72
C LYS A 128 6.15 9.85 18.80
N ALA A 129 5.17 9.91 17.90
CA ALA A 129 4.14 10.95 17.90
C ALA A 129 3.28 10.89 19.17
N ALA A 130 2.90 9.70 19.60
CA ALA A 130 2.15 9.49 20.85
C ALA A 130 2.95 9.98 22.07
N ALA A 131 4.25 9.69 22.14
CA ALA A 131 5.12 10.18 23.21
C ALA A 131 5.24 11.71 23.21
N GLN A 132 5.39 12.34 22.03
CA GLN A 132 5.42 13.79 21.89
C GLN A 132 4.10 14.44 22.31
N SER A 133 2.97 13.87 21.88
CA SER A 133 1.64 14.34 22.28
C SER A 133 1.46 14.24 23.79
N LYS A 134 1.89 13.14 24.41
CA LYS A 134 1.83 12.96 25.86
C LYS A 134 2.66 14.04 26.59
N ALA A 135 3.89 14.29 26.13
CA ALA A 135 4.74 15.33 26.71
C ALA A 135 4.11 16.73 26.60
N GLN A 136 3.46 17.03 25.48
CA GLN A 136 2.77 18.31 25.29
C GLN A 136 1.56 18.44 26.23
N ILE A 137 0.80 17.36 26.43
CA ILE A 137 -0.32 17.33 27.38
C ILE A 137 0.18 17.59 28.80
N GLU A 138 1.28 16.94 29.21
CA GLU A 138 1.88 17.13 30.53
C GLU A 138 2.36 18.57 30.73
N LYS A 139 2.97 19.18 29.70
CA LYS A 139 3.39 20.59 29.74
C LYS A 139 2.20 21.54 29.93
N LEU A 140 1.12 21.35 29.16
CA LEU A 140 -0.10 22.15 29.29
C LEU A 140 -0.75 21.98 30.67
N GLN A 141 -0.71 20.78 31.25
CA GLN A 141 -1.18 20.55 32.62
C GLN A 141 -0.35 21.31 33.65
N GLN A 142 0.98 21.33 33.50
CA GLN A 142 1.86 22.11 34.37
C GLN A 142 1.59 23.62 34.27
N GLU A 143 1.47 24.16 33.05
CA GLU A 143 1.16 25.58 32.81
C GLU A 143 -0.21 25.95 33.42
N ARG A 144 -1.22 25.08 33.27
CA ARG A 144 -2.53 25.25 33.92
C ARG A 144 -2.39 25.32 35.45
N ASP A 145 -1.63 24.42 36.05
CA ASP A 145 -1.46 24.36 37.50
C ASP A 145 -0.71 25.58 38.06
N GLU A 146 0.29 26.06 37.32
CA GLU A 146 0.99 27.31 37.64
C GLU A 146 0.06 28.52 37.55
N PHE A 147 -0.73 28.61 36.49
CA PHE A 147 -1.71 29.67 36.33
C PHE A 147 -2.74 29.65 37.47
N GLN A 148 -3.24 28.47 37.83
CA GLN A 148 -4.17 28.31 38.94
C GLN A 148 -3.55 28.75 40.29
N ARG A 149 -2.29 28.38 40.56
CA ARG A 149 -1.55 28.86 41.74
C ARG A 149 -1.42 30.38 41.75
N MET A 150 -1.10 30.99 40.61
CA MET A 150 -0.96 32.43 40.48
C MET A 150 -2.28 33.17 40.70
N VAL A 151 -3.39 32.66 40.17
CA VAL A 151 -4.74 33.22 40.37
C VAL A 151 -5.11 33.20 41.85
N ILE A 152 -4.88 32.08 42.55
CA ILE A 152 -5.14 31.96 43.99
C ILE A 152 -4.27 32.96 44.77
N GLY A 153 -2.97 33.04 44.46
CA GLY A 153 -2.07 34.00 45.09
C GLY A 153 -2.48 35.46 44.87
N ASN A 154 -2.87 35.81 43.65
CA ASN A 154 -3.35 37.15 43.31
C ASN A 154 -4.63 37.50 44.08
N GLN A 155 -5.57 36.57 44.17
CA GLN A 155 -6.81 36.74 44.93
C GLN A 155 -6.53 36.97 46.42
N GLN A 156 -5.54 36.28 47.00
CA GLN A 156 -5.11 36.48 48.38
C GLN A 156 -4.51 37.87 48.60
N VAL A 157 -3.60 38.31 47.72
CA VAL A 157 -2.99 39.65 47.77
C VAL A 157 -4.06 40.73 47.65
N ARG A 158 -5.01 40.59 46.72
CA ARG A 158 -6.14 41.52 46.55
C ARG A 158 -6.97 41.63 47.83
N THR A 159 -7.25 40.49 48.47
CA THR A 159 -7.98 40.46 49.74
C THR A 159 -7.20 41.20 50.82
N GLN A 160 -5.89 40.97 50.94
CA GLN A 160 -5.03 41.67 51.90
C GLN A 160 -4.97 43.18 51.65
N GLN A 161 -4.84 43.61 50.40
CA GLN A 161 -4.86 45.03 50.01
C GLN A 161 -6.18 45.71 50.38
N ILE A 162 -7.32 45.04 50.21
CA ILE A 162 -8.63 45.55 50.62
C ILE A 162 -8.68 45.78 52.14
N HIS A 163 -8.14 44.85 52.93
CA HIS A 163 -8.09 44.99 54.39
C HIS A 163 -7.20 46.16 54.83
N GLU A 164 -6.01 46.30 54.23
CA GLU A 164 -5.10 47.43 54.47
C GLU A 164 -5.73 48.78 54.09
N MET A 165 -6.39 48.86 52.93
CA MET A 165 -7.14 50.04 52.51
C MET A 165 -8.21 50.44 53.52
N LYS A 166 -9.03 49.48 53.96
CA LYS A 166 -10.08 49.73 54.98
C LYS A 166 -9.51 50.18 56.32
N LYS A 167 -8.32 49.70 56.70
CA LYS A 167 -7.63 50.14 57.92
C LYS A 167 -7.18 51.59 57.79
N LYS A 168 -6.52 51.95 56.69
CA LYS A 168 -6.09 53.33 56.40
C LYS A 168 -7.27 54.29 56.29
N GLU A 169 -8.38 53.86 55.69
CA GLU A 169 -9.59 54.66 55.60
C GLU A 169 -10.16 55.00 56.98
N LYS A 170 -10.17 54.03 57.91
CA LYS A 170 -10.55 54.28 59.31
C LYS A 170 -9.60 55.25 60.02
N GLU A 171 -8.29 55.16 59.77
CA GLU A 171 -7.30 56.09 60.33
C GLU A 171 -7.46 57.50 59.75
N TYR A 172 -7.75 57.61 58.45
CA TYR A 172 -8.03 58.86 57.77
C TYR A 172 -9.26 59.54 58.37
N ILE A 173 -10.36 58.80 58.57
CA ILE A 173 -11.57 59.32 59.21
C ILE A 173 -11.24 59.87 60.61
N LYS A 174 -10.51 59.12 61.44
CA LYS A 174 -10.09 59.59 62.78
C LYS A 174 -9.22 60.84 62.73
N LEU A 175 -8.32 60.93 61.76
CA LEU A 175 -7.46 62.11 61.60
C LEU A 175 -8.26 63.33 61.13
N GLN A 176 -9.21 63.12 60.22
CA GLN A 176 -10.14 64.13 59.75
C GLN A 176 -11.01 64.65 60.90
N GLU A 177 -11.51 63.78 61.77
CA GLU A 177 -12.24 64.15 62.99
C GLU A 177 -11.38 65.01 63.92
N ARG A 178 -10.13 64.61 64.20
CA ARG A 178 -9.20 65.39 65.03
C ARG A 178 -8.90 66.77 64.42
N LEU A 179 -8.67 66.83 63.11
CA LEU A 179 -8.42 68.10 62.42
C LEU A 179 -9.63 69.03 62.56
N ASN A 180 -10.84 68.52 62.34
CA ASN A 180 -12.07 69.28 62.54
C ASN A 180 -12.23 69.75 63.99
N GLN A 181 -11.85 68.92 64.96
CA GLN A 181 -11.87 69.28 66.37
C GLN A 181 -10.90 70.43 66.67
N VAL A 182 -9.66 70.37 66.20
CA VAL A 182 -8.68 71.46 66.32
C VAL A 182 -9.15 72.73 65.61
N LEU A 183 -9.78 72.62 64.44
CA LEU A 183 -10.34 73.77 63.73
C LEU A 183 -11.50 74.42 64.51
N MET A 184 -12.34 73.63 65.18
CA MET A 184 -13.42 74.12 66.03
C MET A 184 -12.88 74.74 67.34
N GLU A 185 -11.86 74.14 67.95
CA GLU A 185 -11.13 74.71 69.10
C GLU A 185 -10.50 76.05 68.72
N LYS A 186 -9.81 76.13 67.58
CA LYS A 186 -9.25 77.39 67.06
C LYS A 186 -10.32 78.46 66.80
N LYS A 187 -11.51 78.07 66.33
CA LYS A 187 -12.68 78.98 66.21
C LYS A 187 -13.21 79.45 67.56
N LYS A 188 -13.06 78.65 68.62
CA LYS A 188 -13.48 78.96 69.99
C LYS A 188 -12.44 79.83 70.71
N GLU A 189 -11.14 79.56 70.54
CA GLU A 189 -10.03 80.45 70.94
C GLU A 189 -10.14 81.82 70.24
N SER A 190 -10.59 81.86 68.97
CA SER A 190 -10.77 83.11 68.24
C SER A 190 -11.85 84.05 68.81
N ARG A 191 -12.64 83.63 69.81
CA ARG A 191 -13.54 84.51 70.58
C ARG A 191 -12.89 85.10 71.84
N SER A 192 -11.65 84.75 72.17
CA SER A 192 -10.91 85.31 73.30
C SER A 192 -9.45 85.54 72.94
N GLY A 193 -9.13 86.79 72.59
CA GLY A 193 -7.82 87.36 72.88
C GLY A 193 -6.80 87.42 71.74
N MET A 194 -6.62 88.65 71.26
CA MET A 194 -5.40 89.24 70.73
C MET A 194 -4.81 88.67 69.42
N GLU A 195 -5.12 89.39 68.35
CA GLU A 195 -4.53 89.27 67.03
C GLU A 195 -3.08 89.80 67.05
N ILE A 196 -2.10 88.89 66.99
CA ILE A 196 -0.71 89.26 66.71
C ILE A 196 -0.51 89.15 65.20
N MET A 197 -0.43 90.32 64.57
CA MET A 197 0.07 90.47 63.22
C MET A 197 1.56 90.13 63.15
N ASN A 198 1.85 89.35 62.10
CA ASN A 198 3.00 89.42 61.22
C ASN A 198 4.22 88.49 61.42
N LEU A 199 4.61 87.98 60.24
CA LEU A 199 5.86 87.37 59.82
C LEU A 199 6.28 86.07 60.52
N LEU A 200 6.12 84.94 59.83
CA LEU A 200 7.25 84.04 59.56
C LEU A 200 6.92 83.04 58.43
N GLN A 201 7.60 83.24 57.30
CA GLN A 201 8.11 82.25 56.36
C GLN A 201 7.15 81.12 55.92
N LYS A 202 6.45 81.34 54.80
CA LYS A 202 6.10 80.23 53.90
C LYS A 202 7.32 79.89 53.04
N GLU A 203 8.18 79.04 53.58
CA GLU A 203 9.03 78.20 52.73
C GLU A 203 8.14 77.30 51.88
N GLY A 204 8.12 77.59 50.58
CA GLY A 204 8.44 76.62 49.55
C GLY A 204 7.77 75.24 49.60
N ARG A 205 6.47 75.12 49.88
CA ARG A 205 5.73 73.97 49.35
C ARG A 205 5.51 74.19 47.86
N GLN A 206 6.20 73.39 47.06
CA GLN A 206 6.04 73.33 45.61
C GLN A 206 4.57 73.29 45.23
N ARG A 207 4.10 74.42 44.69
CA ARG A 207 2.91 74.51 43.87
C ARG A 207 3.23 73.72 42.61
N GLY A 208 2.47 72.65 42.34
CA GLY A 208 2.65 71.84 41.15
C GLY A 208 2.70 72.74 39.91
N THR A 209 3.86 72.77 39.27
CA THR A 209 4.08 73.48 38.01
C THR A 209 3.14 72.84 36.98
N TRP A 210 2.13 73.59 36.53
CA TRP A 210 1.36 73.22 35.35
C TRP A 210 2.30 73.30 34.14
N ASN A 211 3.04 72.23 33.89
CA ASN A 211 3.96 72.10 32.76
C ASN A 211 3.17 71.57 31.56
N GLY A 212 2.57 72.47 30.76
CA GLY A 212 2.02 72.12 29.45
C GLY A 212 3.04 71.42 28.52
N LYS A 213 4.34 71.74 28.70
CA LYS A 213 5.45 71.09 27.98
C LYS A 213 5.59 69.58 28.25
N LYS A 214 5.14 69.07 29.41
CA LYS A 214 5.18 67.63 29.71
C LYS A 214 4.02 66.89 29.04
N ALA A 215 2.84 67.49 28.99
CA ALA A 215 1.68 66.90 28.32
C ALA A 215 1.91 66.74 26.80
N ASP A 216 2.52 67.74 26.15
CA ASP A 216 2.89 67.64 24.73
C ASP A 216 3.97 66.58 24.50
N ASN A 217 5.00 66.52 25.35
CA ASN A 217 6.06 65.52 25.25
C ASN A 217 5.51 64.10 25.45
N ASP A 218 4.60 63.90 26.40
CA ASP A 218 3.91 62.63 26.63
C ASP A 218 2.97 62.27 25.47
N PHE A 219 2.41 63.26 24.77
CA PHE A 219 1.58 63.04 23.59
C PHE A 219 2.40 62.61 22.37
N TYR A 220 3.51 63.30 22.08
CA TYR A 220 4.46 62.88 21.04
C TYR A 220 5.03 61.50 21.36
N LYS A 221 5.36 61.23 22.62
CA LYS A 221 5.83 59.92 23.06
C LYS A 221 4.79 58.83 22.81
N LYS A 222 3.52 59.04 23.18
CA LYS A 222 2.44 58.08 22.89
C LYS A 222 2.25 57.81 21.40
N ILE A 223 2.40 58.83 20.54
CA ILE A 223 2.31 58.67 19.09
C ILE A 223 3.49 57.82 18.59
N VAL A 224 4.72 58.11 19.04
CA VAL A 224 5.91 57.33 18.68
C VAL A 224 5.79 55.89 19.20
N ASP A 225 5.43 55.69 20.46
CA ASP A 225 5.23 54.36 21.05
C ASP A 225 4.16 53.56 20.28
N ALA A 226 3.06 54.20 19.85
CA ALA A 226 2.03 53.56 19.04
C ALA A 226 2.52 53.20 17.63
N TYR A 227 3.31 54.07 16.99
CA TYR A 227 3.94 53.78 15.71
C TYR A 227 4.99 52.67 15.82
N GLU A 228 5.81 52.66 16.87
CA GLU A 228 6.79 51.62 17.15
C GLU A 228 6.11 50.28 17.41
N ALA A 229 5.03 50.26 18.22
CA ALA A 229 4.23 49.06 18.43
C ALA A 229 3.64 48.53 17.12
N LYS A 230 3.09 49.42 16.27
CA LYS A 230 2.59 49.02 14.95
C LYS A 230 3.69 48.52 14.01
N ASN A 231 4.88 49.11 14.06
CA ASN A 231 6.02 48.67 13.26
C ASN A 231 6.54 47.30 13.74
N GLN A 232 6.55 47.04 15.05
CA GLN A 232 6.90 45.74 15.62
C GLN A 232 5.88 44.67 15.22
N GLU A 233 4.59 44.98 15.28
CA GLU A 233 3.50 44.10 14.83
C GLU A 233 3.65 43.76 13.34
N LEU A 234 3.88 44.77 12.49
CA LEU A 234 4.08 44.58 11.05
C LEU A 234 5.32 43.74 10.75
N MET A 235 6.42 43.93 11.49
CA MET A 235 7.62 43.11 11.37
C MET A 235 7.39 41.66 11.83
N ALA A 236 6.60 41.46 12.88
CA ALA A 236 6.22 40.13 13.35
C ALA A 236 5.35 39.40 12.30
N GLU A 237 4.30 40.06 11.80
CA GLU A 237 3.45 39.52 10.72
C GLU A 237 4.27 39.20 9.46
N ASN A 238 5.22 40.06 9.08
CA ASN A 238 6.08 39.81 7.92
C ASN A 238 6.97 38.55 8.13
N ASN A 239 7.50 38.36 9.33
CA ASN A 239 8.27 37.18 9.68
C ASN A 239 7.41 35.90 9.64
N ASP A 240 6.18 35.96 10.16
CA ASP A 240 5.24 34.85 10.13
C ASP A 240 4.84 34.50 8.69
N LEU A 241 4.60 35.50 7.82
CA LEU A 241 4.34 35.30 6.40
C LEU A 241 5.52 34.63 5.68
N ARG A 242 6.76 35.05 5.98
CA ARG A 242 7.97 34.41 5.45
C ARG A 242 8.12 32.97 5.93
N ALA A 243 7.78 32.69 7.18
CA ALA A 243 7.79 31.33 7.73
C ALA A 243 6.73 30.46 7.05
N LEU A 244 5.52 30.99 6.86
CA LEU A 244 4.42 30.30 6.19
C LEU A 244 4.76 29.97 4.73
N LEU A 245 5.34 30.92 3.98
CA LEU A 245 5.79 30.68 2.61
C LEU A 245 6.87 29.60 2.52
N ARG A 246 7.79 29.54 3.49
CA ARG A 246 8.78 28.45 3.58
C ARG A 246 8.14 27.11 3.89
N SER A 247 7.18 27.08 4.79
CA SER A 247 6.41 25.86 5.12
C SER A 247 5.70 25.35 3.88
N MET A 248 4.93 26.21 3.21
CA MET A 248 4.21 25.85 1.98
C MET A 248 5.17 25.36 0.88
N GLN A 249 6.33 25.99 0.69
CA GLN A 249 7.32 25.52 -0.27
C GLN A 249 7.89 24.14 0.09
N THR A 250 8.00 23.83 1.39
CA THR A 250 8.43 22.51 1.88
C THR A 250 7.32 21.48 1.63
N ASP A 251 6.08 21.78 2.00
CA ASP A 251 4.93 20.90 1.80
C ASP A 251 4.71 20.59 0.32
N MET A 252 4.80 21.60 -0.55
CA MET A 252 4.71 21.41 -2.00
C MET A 252 5.85 20.51 -2.50
N ARG A 253 7.09 20.75 -2.05
CA ARG A 253 8.23 19.91 -2.42
C ARG A 253 8.02 18.46 -2.00
N GLU A 254 7.53 18.22 -0.78
CA GLU A 254 7.22 16.88 -0.28
C GLU A 254 6.10 16.23 -1.09
N PHE A 255 5.03 16.95 -1.40
CA PHE A 255 3.90 16.45 -2.19
C PHE A 255 4.29 16.04 -3.64
N PHE A 256 5.26 16.73 -4.24
CA PHE A 256 5.74 16.44 -5.59
C PHE A 256 6.88 15.43 -5.64
N ASN A 257 7.77 15.44 -4.64
CA ASN A 257 8.86 14.47 -4.54
C ASN A 257 8.42 13.16 -3.90
N ALA A 258 7.22 13.11 -3.31
CA ALA A 258 6.57 11.85 -2.95
C ALA A 258 6.37 11.04 -4.24
N PRO A 259 7.06 9.90 -4.40
CA PRO A 259 6.90 9.06 -5.57
C PRO A 259 5.46 8.57 -5.55
N ASN A 260 4.67 8.93 -6.57
CA ASN A 260 3.26 8.52 -6.79
C ASN A 260 2.90 7.28 -5.96
N GLY A 261 2.36 7.48 -4.76
CA GLY A 261 1.81 6.44 -3.90
C GLY A 261 2.62 5.14 -3.68
N LEU A 262 3.94 5.08 -3.89
CA LEU A 262 4.73 3.87 -3.59
C LEU A 262 6.16 4.22 -3.14
N PRO A 263 6.62 3.76 -1.96
CA PRO A 263 7.96 4.07 -1.48
C PRO A 263 9.00 3.29 -2.29
N LYS A 264 9.73 3.97 -3.18
CA LYS A 264 10.99 3.44 -3.72
C LYS A 264 12.04 3.47 -2.62
N GLN A 265 12.29 2.29 -2.04
CA GLN A 265 13.51 1.99 -1.30
C GLN A 265 14.70 2.19 -2.24
N SER A 266 15.65 3.01 -1.81
CA SER A 266 16.91 3.29 -2.48
C SER A 266 17.71 2.01 -2.77
N GLN A 267 17.91 1.69 -4.05
CA GLN A 267 19.04 0.89 -4.51
C GLN A 267 20.15 1.83 -4.97
N ALA A 268 21.26 1.79 -4.24
CA ALA A 268 22.54 2.27 -4.73
C ALA A 268 23.15 1.20 -5.65
N ALA A 269 23.33 1.52 -6.93
CA ALA A 269 24.43 1.02 -7.76
C ALA A 269 24.47 1.76 -9.11
N ASN A 270 25.33 2.77 -9.15
CA ASN A 270 26.19 3.15 -10.27
C ASN A 270 25.56 3.43 -11.65
N GLY A 271 25.39 4.71 -11.95
CA GLY A 271 25.32 5.26 -13.29
C GLY A 271 25.56 6.75 -13.24
N LYS A 272 26.75 7.20 -13.68
CA LYS A 272 27.08 8.61 -13.88
C LYS A 272 25.99 9.30 -14.71
N HIS A 273 25.15 10.09 -14.08
CA HIS A 273 24.50 11.25 -14.69
C HIS A 273 24.54 12.37 -13.66
N GLU A 274 25.33 13.41 -13.96
CA GLU A 274 25.18 14.72 -13.36
C GLU A 274 23.75 15.20 -13.64
N ASN A 275 22.84 14.94 -12.72
CA ASN A 275 21.64 15.76 -12.60
C ASN A 275 21.88 16.68 -11.41
N ASP A 276 22.33 17.88 -11.77
CA ASP A 276 22.29 19.08 -10.95
C ASP A 276 20.98 19.12 -10.13
N PRO A 277 21.01 19.34 -8.80
CA PRO A 277 19.81 19.39 -7.95
C PRO A 277 18.79 20.49 -8.30
N SER A 278 18.99 21.21 -9.41
CA SER A 278 18.18 22.31 -9.91
C SER A 278 17.05 21.89 -10.87
N GLN A 279 17.01 20.63 -11.34
CA GLN A 279 16.08 20.17 -12.40
C GLN A 279 14.79 19.48 -11.89
N SER A 280 14.33 19.79 -10.67
CA SER A 280 12.94 19.48 -10.27
C SER A 280 12.07 20.72 -10.53
N PRO A 281 10.85 20.60 -11.10
CA PRO A 281 10.00 21.74 -11.45
C PRO A 281 9.67 22.68 -10.27
N LEU A 282 9.90 22.22 -9.02
CA LEU A 282 9.69 22.96 -7.78
C LEU A 282 10.96 23.15 -6.94
N GLY A 283 12.15 22.87 -7.50
CA GLY A 283 13.43 23.11 -6.87
C GLY A 283 13.74 24.61 -6.82
N GLY A 284 13.76 25.19 -5.63
CA GLY A 284 14.15 26.58 -5.41
C GLY A 284 14.79 26.76 -4.04
N ARG A 285 15.85 27.58 -3.97
CA ARG A 285 16.42 28.02 -2.71
C ARG A 285 15.39 28.86 -1.94
N THR A 286 15.32 28.65 -0.63
CA THR A 286 14.42 29.38 0.30
C THR A 286 14.99 30.72 0.75
N ASP A 287 16.22 31.06 0.32
CA ASP A 287 16.91 32.31 0.62
C ASP A 287 16.23 33.53 -0.02
N VAL A 288 15.51 33.35 -1.13
CA VAL A 288 14.73 34.41 -1.79
C VAL A 288 13.65 35.01 -0.87
N PHE A 289 13.18 34.26 0.11
CA PHE A 289 12.18 34.74 1.09
C PHE A 289 12.78 35.66 2.16
N ASP A 290 14.10 35.69 2.32
CA ASP A 290 14.77 36.54 3.31
C ASP A 290 15.11 37.93 2.75
N LEU A 291 15.11 38.10 1.42
CA LEU A 291 15.40 39.38 0.77
C LEU A 291 14.32 40.44 1.05
N PRO A 292 14.67 41.74 1.02
CA PRO A 292 13.70 42.82 1.09
C PRO A 292 12.61 42.64 0.03
N LEU A 293 11.34 42.87 0.42
CA LEU A 293 10.19 42.56 -0.42
C LEU A 293 10.29 43.18 -1.82
N HIS A 294 10.72 44.44 -1.93
CA HIS A 294 10.85 45.11 -3.23
C HIS A 294 11.86 44.45 -4.19
N MET A 295 12.83 43.68 -3.69
CA MET A 295 13.83 42.98 -4.49
C MET A 295 13.40 41.57 -4.87
N ALA A 296 12.57 40.93 -4.03
CA ALA A 296 12.18 39.53 -4.18
C ALA A 296 10.74 39.33 -4.68
N ARG A 297 9.91 40.38 -4.66
CA ARG A 297 8.46 40.30 -4.97
C ARG A 297 8.20 39.59 -6.29
N ASP A 298 8.82 40.05 -7.36
CA ASP A 298 8.52 39.55 -8.71
C ASP A 298 8.98 38.09 -8.87
N GLN A 299 10.13 37.75 -8.29
CA GLN A 299 10.65 36.37 -8.30
C GLN A 299 9.78 35.41 -7.49
N ILE A 300 9.31 35.84 -6.31
CA ILE A 300 8.39 35.06 -5.49
C ILE A 300 7.06 34.88 -6.23
N GLU A 301 6.53 35.95 -6.81
CA GLU A 301 5.27 35.90 -7.57
C GLU A 301 5.35 34.96 -8.77
N GLU A 302 6.39 35.11 -9.60
CA GLU A 302 6.60 34.25 -10.77
C GLU A 302 6.81 32.79 -10.36
N SER A 303 7.60 32.55 -9.31
CA SER A 303 7.81 31.19 -8.77
C SER A 303 6.51 30.55 -8.32
N LEU A 304 5.65 31.29 -7.62
CA LEU A 304 4.34 30.79 -7.18
C LEU A 304 3.40 30.53 -8.35
N ARG A 305 3.37 31.42 -9.36
CA ARG A 305 2.56 31.24 -10.57
C ARG A 305 2.98 29.98 -11.35
N ASN A 306 4.28 29.78 -11.52
CA ASN A 306 4.81 28.61 -12.23
C ASN A 306 4.50 27.31 -11.46
N LYS A 307 4.72 27.30 -10.14
CA LYS A 307 4.39 26.14 -9.29
C LYS A 307 2.89 25.82 -9.32
N MET A 308 2.03 26.83 -9.29
CA MET A 308 0.57 26.66 -9.39
C MET A 308 0.15 26.09 -10.75
N ALA A 309 0.80 26.51 -11.84
CA ALA A 309 0.56 25.96 -13.16
C ALA A 309 0.94 24.47 -13.22
N SER A 310 2.10 24.09 -12.69
CA SER A 310 2.53 22.68 -12.60
C SER A 310 1.60 21.82 -11.73
N ILE A 311 1.05 22.37 -10.64
CA ILE A 311 0.01 21.69 -9.83
C ILE A 311 -1.23 21.41 -10.65
N LYS A 312 -1.75 22.41 -11.37
CA LYS A 312 -2.95 22.25 -12.19
C LYS A 312 -2.76 21.18 -13.26
N GLU A 313 -1.61 21.18 -13.93
CA GLU A 313 -1.29 20.19 -14.96
C GLU A 313 -1.25 18.77 -14.38
N ARG A 314 -0.56 18.55 -13.25
CA ARG A 314 -0.50 17.23 -12.61
C ARG A 314 -1.86 16.77 -12.09
N MET A 315 -2.71 17.67 -11.58
CA MET A 315 -4.07 17.32 -11.17
C MET A 315 -4.90 16.82 -12.34
N VAL A 316 -4.81 17.47 -13.51
CA VAL A 316 -5.49 17.01 -14.73
C VAL A 316 -5.00 15.63 -15.14
N GLN A 317 -3.68 15.41 -15.14
CA GLN A 317 -3.10 14.09 -15.47
C GLN A 317 -3.56 12.98 -14.51
N LEU A 318 -3.65 13.26 -13.20
CA LEU A 318 -4.16 12.30 -12.22
C LEU A 318 -5.64 11.98 -12.42
N GLN A 319 -6.45 12.99 -12.75
CA GLN A 319 -7.87 12.81 -13.03
C GLN A 319 -8.10 11.98 -14.30
N ASP A 320 -7.31 12.21 -15.35
CA ASP A 320 -7.36 11.42 -16.58
C ASP A 320 -6.89 9.98 -16.36
N ALA A 321 -5.83 9.78 -15.57
CA ALA A 321 -5.35 8.45 -15.20
C ALA A 321 -6.38 7.67 -14.38
N GLN A 322 -7.07 8.33 -13.45
CA GLN A 322 -8.15 7.73 -12.67
C GLN A 322 -9.33 7.33 -13.55
N ARG A 323 -9.74 8.20 -14.48
CA ARG A 323 -10.81 7.91 -15.44
C ARG A 323 -10.44 6.76 -16.38
N GLY A 324 -9.19 6.70 -16.82
CA GLY A 324 -8.66 5.57 -17.60
C GLY A 324 -8.70 4.26 -16.81
N ALA A 325 -8.30 4.29 -15.53
CA ALA A 325 -8.33 3.12 -14.66
C ALA A 325 -9.77 2.60 -14.41
N GLU A 326 -10.72 3.50 -14.23
CA GLU A 326 -12.15 3.17 -14.05
C GLU A 326 -12.71 2.47 -15.28
N VAL A 327 -12.45 3.00 -16.48
CA VAL A 327 -12.87 2.37 -17.76
C VAL A 327 -12.22 0.99 -17.94
N THR A 328 -10.95 0.83 -17.57
CA THR A 328 -10.31 -0.50 -17.65
C THR A 328 -10.90 -1.50 -16.64
N SER A 329 -11.30 -1.04 -15.46
CA SER A 329 -11.94 -1.88 -14.44
C SER A 329 -13.31 -2.36 -14.92
N GLU A 330 -14.14 -1.46 -15.45
CA GLU A 330 -15.44 -1.80 -16.03
C GLU A 330 -15.30 -2.79 -17.19
N ALA A 331 -14.29 -2.62 -18.05
CA ALA A 331 -14.00 -3.55 -19.14
C ALA A 331 -13.64 -4.95 -18.63
N THR A 332 -12.81 -5.05 -17.59
CA THR A 332 -12.44 -6.35 -16.98
C THR A 332 -13.63 -7.02 -16.29
N GLU A 333 -14.51 -6.25 -15.66
CA GLU A 333 -15.73 -6.79 -15.04
C GLU A 333 -16.69 -7.34 -16.11
N ARG A 334 -16.86 -6.60 -17.22
CA ARG A 334 -17.64 -7.05 -18.37
C ARG A 334 -17.09 -8.34 -18.99
N GLU A 335 -15.77 -8.49 -19.05
CA GLU A 335 -15.10 -9.69 -19.55
C GLU A 335 -15.43 -10.91 -18.67
N LEU A 336 -15.34 -10.77 -17.34
CA LEU A 336 -15.70 -11.82 -16.39
C LEU A 336 -17.17 -12.22 -16.48
N GLU A 337 -18.09 -11.26 -16.66
CA GLU A 337 -19.51 -11.55 -16.88
C GLU A 337 -19.75 -12.37 -18.16
N LEU A 338 -19.06 -12.04 -19.25
CA LEU A 338 -19.17 -12.77 -20.51
C LEU A 338 -18.57 -14.19 -20.40
N GLU A 339 -17.48 -14.36 -19.66
CA GLU A 339 -16.93 -15.69 -19.37
C GLU A 339 -17.92 -16.55 -18.58
N ALA A 340 -18.60 -15.98 -17.58
CA ALA A 340 -19.63 -16.69 -16.83
C ALA A 340 -20.81 -17.12 -17.72
N GLN A 341 -21.29 -16.23 -18.60
CA GLN A 341 -22.35 -16.56 -19.56
C GLN A 341 -21.94 -17.66 -20.54
N LEU A 342 -20.67 -17.66 -20.99
CA LEU A 342 -20.14 -18.72 -21.85
C LEU A 342 -20.10 -20.07 -21.15
N VAL A 343 -19.76 -20.11 -19.86
CA VAL A 343 -19.79 -21.33 -19.05
C VAL A 343 -21.22 -21.87 -18.94
N GLU A 344 -22.19 -21.00 -18.66
CA GLU A 344 -23.60 -21.38 -18.59
C GLU A 344 -24.11 -21.92 -19.94
N ALA A 345 -23.80 -21.23 -21.04
CA ALA A 345 -24.19 -21.66 -22.38
C ALA A 345 -23.60 -23.05 -22.73
N ARG A 346 -22.34 -23.30 -22.36
CA ARG A 346 -21.69 -24.63 -22.54
C ARG A 346 -22.41 -25.72 -21.74
N SER A 347 -22.82 -25.43 -20.51
CA SER A 347 -23.58 -26.36 -19.67
C SER A 347 -24.91 -26.74 -20.33
N ILE A 348 -25.66 -25.75 -20.84
CA ILE A 348 -26.92 -25.96 -21.54
C ILE A 348 -26.71 -26.83 -22.79
N ILE A 349 -25.70 -26.54 -23.60
CA ILE A 349 -25.38 -27.33 -24.79
C ILE A 349 -25.05 -28.79 -24.41
N GLN A 350 -24.29 -28.99 -23.34
CA GLN A 350 -23.91 -30.32 -22.87
C GLN A 350 -25.13 -31.11 -22.38
N GLU A 351 -26.06 -30.46 -21.68
CA GLU A 351 -27.33 -31.07 -21.28
C GLU A 351 -28.21 -31.44 -22.48
N GLN A 352 -28.35 -30.52 -23.45
CA GLN A 352 -29.07 -30.78 -24.70
C GLN A 352 -28.47 -31.97 -25.47
N ALA A 353 -27.14 -32.05 -25.58
CA ALA A 353 -26.46 -33.18 -26.22
C ALA A 353 -26.70 -34.51 -25.48
N SER A 354 -26.71 -34.49 -24.15
CA SER A 354 -27.06 -35.66 -23.32
C SER A 354 -28.49 -36.13 -23.57
N ILE A 355 -29.44 -35.20 -23.62
CA ILE A 355 -30.85 -35.49 -23.93
C ILE A 355 -30.98 -36.08 -25.34
N MET A 356 -30.34 -35.47 -26.35
CA MET A 356 -30.34 -35.98 -27.72
C MET A 356 -29.77 -37.41 -27.81
N THR A 357 -28.67 -37.68 -27.12
CA THR A 357 -28.04 -39.01 -27.09
C THR A 357 -28.99 -40.06 -26.48
N LYS A 358 -29.68 -39.70 -25.38
CA LYS A 358 -30.69 -40.57 -24.76
C LYS A 358 -31.88 -40.84 -25.67
N HIS A 359 -32.33 -39.83 -26.43
CA HIS A 359 -33.41 -40.00 -27.40
C HIS A 359 -32.98 -40.90 -28.57
N LEU A 360 -31.80 -40.69 -29.15
CA LEU A 360 -31.24 -41.56 -30.20
C LEU A 360 -31.15 -43.02 -29.74
N ALA A 361 -30.61 -43.27 -28.54
CA ALA A 361 -30.55 -44.62 -27.96
C ALA A 361 -31.94 -45.24 -27.75
N LYS A 362 -32.96 -44.45 -27.38
CA LYS A 362 -34.35 -44.92 -27.30
C LYS A 362 -34.92 -45.24 -28.69
N THR A 363 -34.65 -44.42 -29.70
CA THR A 363 -35.14 -44.63 -31.06
C THR A 363 -34.52 -45.89 -31.69
N GLU A 364 -33.23 -46.15 -31.45
CA GLU A 364 -32.56 -47.38 -31.87
C GLU A 364 -33.14 -48.62 -31.17
N ARG A 365 -33.44 -48.54 -29.86
CA ARG A 365 -34.07 -49.63 -29.10
C ARG A 365 -35.49 -49.95 -29.56
N THR A 366 -36.18 -48.97 -30.16
CA THR A 366 -37.54 -49.15 -30.70
C THR A 366 -37.52 -49.76 -32.11
N ARG A 367 -36.41 -49.67 -32.85
CA ARG A 367 -36.26 -50.25 -34.20
C ARG A 367 -35.94 -51.75 -34.21
N TYR A 368 -35.53 -52.36 -33.09
CA TYR A 368 -35.22 -53.79 -33.01
C TYR A 368 -35.76 -54.45 -31.72
N PRO A 369 -37.06 -54.81 -31.64
CA PRO A 369 -37.63 -55.43 -30.44
C PRO A 369 -37.63 -56.96 -30.44
N PHE A 370 -37.11 -57.67 -31.45
CA PHE A 370 -37.28 -59.13 -31.54
C PHE A 370 -36.01 -59.88 -31.96
N MET A 371 -35.30 -60.44 -30.98
CA MET A 371 -34.58 -61.72 -31.14
C MET A 371 -34.54 -62.45 -29.78
N LEU A 372 -35.37 -63.48 -29.64
CA LEU A 372 -35.31 -64.50 -28.59
C LEU A 372 -34.42 -65.69 -29.05
N PRO A 373 -33.87 -66.50 -28.13
CA PRO A 373 -32.92 -67.57 -28.44
C PRO A 373 -33.63 -68.85 -28.92
N PHE A 374 -33.08 -69.52 -29.94
CA PHE A 374 -33.58 -70.78 -30.48
C PHE A 374 -33.12 -71.99 -29.63
N SER A 375 -34.07 -72.78 -29.17
CA SER A 375 -33.89 -74.06 -28.46
C SER A 375 -33.41 -75.19 -29.39
N GLY A 376 -32.40 -75.95 -28.97
CA GLY A 376 -31.91 -77.15 -29.64
C GLY A 376 -32.48 -78.45 -29.07
N CYS A 377 -33.13 -79.24 -29.93
CA CYS A 377 -33.79 -80.52 -29.66
C CYS A 377 -32.88 -81.61 -29.04
N HIS A 378 -33.46 -82.36 -28.10
CA HIS A 378 -32.98 -83.65 -27.62
C HIS A 378 -33.38 -84.75 -28.62
N VAL A 379 -32.40 -85.51 -29.15
CA VAL A 379 -32.65 -86.77 -29.89
C VAL A 379 -32.01 -87.90 -29.10
N GLN A 380 -32.86 -88.76 -28.51
CA GLN A 380 -32.49 -90.07 -28.00
C GLN A 380 -32.21 -91.02 -29.16
N ASN A 381 -31.07 -91.70 -29.13
CA ASN A 381 -30.91 -92.98 -29.82
C ASN A 381 -30.07 -93.94 -28.98
N TYR A 382 -30.67 -95.10 -28.72
CA TYR A 382 -30.10 -96.29 -28.12
C TYR A 382 -29.14 -96.98 -29.11
N LEU A 383 -28.00 -97.51 -28.63
CA LEU A 383 -27.40 -98.82 -28.99
C LEU A 383 -26.10 -98.98 -28.13
N LYS A 384 -26.05 -99.81 -27.08
CA LYS A 384 -25.82 -101.26 -26.99
C LYS A 384 -24.34 -101.69 -27.04
N LYS A 385 -23.86 -102.14 -25.86
CA LYS A 385 -22.94 -103.26 -25.53
C LYS A 385 -21.44 -103.22 -25.84
N GLU A 386 -20.72 -103.88 -24.91
CA GLU A 386 -19.32 -104.36 -24.87
C GLU A 386 -18.31 -103.26 -24.52
N THR A 387 -17.56 -103.31 -23.40
CA THR A 387 -17.08 -104.42 -22.55
C THR A 387 -16.90 -103.93 -21.12
#